data_AF-A0A381YQN1-F1
#
_entry.id   AF-A0A381YQN1-F1
#
_cell.length_a   1.000
_cell.length_b   1.000
_cell.length_c   1.000
_cell.angle_alpha   90.00
_cell.angle_beta   90.00
_cell.angle_gamma   90.00
#
_symmetry.space_group_name_H-M   'P 1'
#
loop_
_entity.id
_entity.type
_entity.pdbx_description
1 polymer ?
#
loop_
_entity_poly.entity_id
_entity_poly.type
_entity_poly.pdbx_seq_one_letter_code
_entity_poly.pdbx_strand_id
1 'polypeptide(L)' 'MKGITAIFGPSGSGKTTLLRALAGLEKNNGYLKVGEVIWESESHFLPTHLRSIGYVFQEPSLF' A
#
# COMPACT_ATOMS: atom_id res chain seq x y z
N MET A 1 -18.02 1.93 -6.21
CA MET A 1 -17.99 2.82 -5.04
C MET A 1 -17.25 4.10 -5.41
N LYS A 2 -17.80 5.27 -5.09
CA LYS A 2 -17.05 6.53 -5.07
C LYS A 2 -17.15 7.05 -3.64
N GLY A 3 -16.03 7.20 -2.97
CA GLY A 3 -16.00 7.62 -1.57
C GLY A 3 -14.56 7.83 -1.12
N ILE A 4 -14.40 8.60 -0.04
CA ILE A 4 -13.13 8.80 0.63
C ILE A 4 -13.11 7.83 1.82
N THR A 5 -12.11 6.96 1.88
CA THR A 5 -11.87 6.10 3.04
C THR A 5 -10.71 6.68 3.83
N ALA A 6 -10.91 6.83 5.14
CA ALA A 6 -9.86 7.29 6.05
C ALA A 6 -9.49 6.19 7.04
N ILE A 7 -8.19 6.10 7.38
CA ILE A 7 -7.64 5.12 8.31
C ILE A 7 -7.05 5.87 9.50
N PHE A 8 -7.50 5.54 10.71
CA PHE A 8 -7.09 6.19 11.95
C PHE A 8 -6.51 5.19 12.96
N GLY A 9 -5.64 5.68 13.84
CA GLY A 9 -5.04 4.88 14.91
C GLY A 9 -3.86 5.62 15.58
N PRO A 10 -3.37 5.15 16.75
CA PRO A 10 -2.24 5.75 17.47
C PRO A 10 -0.95 5.86 16.65
N SER A 11 0.01 6.67 17.10
CA SER A 11 1.36 6.63 16.52
C SER A 11 1.94 5.21 16.66
N GLY A 12 2.64 4.72 15.64
CA GLY A 12 3.17 3.35 15.61
C GLY A 12 2.15 2.26 15.29
N SER A 13 0.87 2.57 15.07
CA SER A 13 -0.17 1.57 14.75
C SER A 13 -0.06 0.92 13.36
N GLY A 14 0.99 1.23 12.59
CA GLY A 14 1.22 0.64 11.26
C GLY A 14 0.48 1.29 10.09
N LYS A 15 -0.13 2.48 10.24
CA LYS A 15 -0.81 3.19 9.12
C LYS A 15 0.10 3.40 7.91
N THR A 16 1.31 3.91 8.14
CA THR A 16 2.29 4.16 7.09
C THR A 16 2.75 2.85 6.47
N THR A 17 3.03 1.82 7.27
CA THR A 17 3.35 0.46 6.80
C THR A 17 2.25 -0.11 5.90
N LEU A 18 0.97 0.04 6.28
CA LEU A 18 -0.16 -0.40 5.47
C LEU A 18 -0.23 0.31 4.11
N LEU A 19 -0.07 1.64 4.09
CA LEU A 19 -0.10 2.40 2.83
C LEU A 19 1.12 2.08 1.95
N ARG A 20 2.30 1.86 2.55
CA ARG A 20 3.50 1.42 1.83
C ARG A 20 3.35 0.00 1.29
N ALA A 21 2.68 -0.89 2.03
CA ALA A 21 2.34 -2.24 1.57
C ALA A 21 1.45 -2.19 0.33
N LEU A 22 0.40 -1.38 0.37
CA LEU A 22 -0.48 -1.13 -0.79
C LEU A 22 0.32 -0.59 -1.99
N ALA A 23 1.21 0.37 -1.75
CA ALA A 23 2.12 0.93 -2.75
C ALA A 23 3.16 -0.06 -3.29
N GLY A 24 3.40 -1.19 -2.63
CA GLY A 24 4.49 -2.11 -2.97
C GLY A 24 5.87 -1.55 -2.60
N LEU A 25 5.92 -0.68 -1.59
CA LEU A 25 7.14 -0.10 -1.00
C LEU A 25 7.56 -0.84 0.28
N GLU A 26 6.77 -1.82 0.71
CA GLU A 26 7.01 -2.66 1.88
C GLU A 26 6.36 -4.03 1.64
N LYS A 27 7.13 -5.12 1.82
CA LYS A 27 6.61 -6.48 1.67
C LYS A 27 5.97 -6.95 2.97
N ASN A 28 4.92 -7.74 2.87
CA ASN A 28 4.24 -8.28 4.03
C ASN A 28 3.99 -9.78 3.88
N ASN A 29 3.92 -10.48 5.01
CA ASN A 29 3.49 -11.87 5.02
C ASN A 29 1.96 -11.89 4.86
N GLY A 30 1.47 -12.68 3.91
CA GLY A 30 0.03 -12.82 3.64
C GLY A 30 -0.31 -12.55 2.18
N TYR A 31 -1.50 -12.01 1.95
CA TYR A 31 -1.98 -11.71 0.61
C TYR A 31 -2.54 -10.28 0.52
N LEU A 32 -2.36 -9.64 -0.62
CA LEU A 32 -2.92 -8.33 -0.95
C LEU A 32 -3.64 -8.44 -2.29
N LYS A 33 -4.96 -8.23 -2.27
CA LYS A 33 -5.83 -8.25 -3.45
C LYS A 33 -6.52 -6.90 -3.58
N VAL A 34 -6.49 -6.32 -4.77
CA VAL A 34 -7.21 -5.08 -5.10
C VAL A 34 -8.18 -5.36 -6.25
N GLY A 35 -9.48 -5.24 -5.95
CA GLY A 35 -10.52 -5.73 -6.84
C GLY A 35 -10.36 -7.24 -7.07
N GLU A 36 -10.20 -7.65 -8.32
CA GLU A 36 -9.97 -9.05 -8.69
C GLU A 36 -8.50 -9.43 -8.87
N VAL A 37 -7.57 -8.48 -8.74
CA VAL A 37 -6.16 -8.71 -9.01
C VAL A 37 -5.40 -8.92 -7.71
N ILE A 38 -4.64 -10.02 -7.62
CA ILE A 38 -3.68 -10.24 -6.54
C ILE A 38 -2.45 -9.40 -6.85
N TRP A 39 -2.09 -8.48 -5.96
CA TRP A 39 -0.86 -7.69 -6.05
C TRP A 39 0.28 -8.31 -5.24
N GLU A 40 -0.04 -9.09 -4.20
CA GLU A 40 0.97 -9.73 -3.36
C GLU A 40 0.44 -11.06 -2.80
N SER A 41 1.28 -12.08 -2.84
CA SER A 41 1.13 -13.37 -2.15
C SER A 41 2.51 -13.97 -1.91
N GLU A 42 2.58 -15.15 -1.30
CA GLU A 42 3.86 -15.84 -1.06
C GLU A 42 4.67 -16.10 -2.33
N SER A 43 4.01 -16.29 -3.47
CA SER A 43 4.64 -16.61 -4.76
C SER A 43 4.51 -15.51 -5.82
N HIS A 44 3.86 -14.39 -5.49
CA HIS A 44 3.56 -13.33 -6.45
C HIS A 44 3.78 -11.95 -5.84
N PHE A 45 4.40 -11.05 -6.60
CA PHE A 45 4.53 -9.64 -6.24
C PHE A 45 4.41 -8.78 -7.48
N LEU A 46 3.36 -7.97 -7.56
CA LEU A 46 3.17 -6.99 -8.62
C LEU A 46 4.13 -5.81 -8.36
N PRO A 47 5.09 -5.53 -9.27
CA PRO A 47 6.03 -4.43 -9.12
C PRO A 47 5.32 -3.10 -8.84
N THR A 48 5.90 -2.30 -7.94
CA THR A 48 5.38 -1.00 -7.47
C THR A 48 4.87 -0.12 -8.61
N HIS A 49 5.65 0.02 -9.68
CA HIS A 49 5.34 0.88 -10.83
C HIS A 49 4.23 0.35 -11.75
N LEU A 50 3.78 -0.90 -11.55
CA LEU A 50 2.66 -1.50 -12.26
C LEU A 50 1.37 -1.49 -11.42
N ARG A 51 1.42 -1.03 -10.17
CA ARG A 51 0.24 -0.93 -9.31
C ARG A 51 -0.57 0.31 -9.71
N SER A 52 -1.87 0.14 -9.94
CA SER A 52 -2.78 1.21 -10.37
C SER A 52 -3.19 2.12 -9.20
N ILE A 53 -2.22 2.74 -8.53
CA ILE A 53 -2.39 3.66 -7.39
C ILE A 53 -1.34 4.77 -7.42
N GLY A 54 -1.71 5.94 -6.92
CA GLY A 54 -0.77 7.00 -6.56
C GLY A 54 -0.45 6.94 -5.08
N TYR A 55 0.83 7.10 -4.73
CA TYR A 55 1.29 7.20 -3.34
C TYR A 55 1.97 8.55 -3.12
N VAL A 56 1.51 9.28 -2.11
CA VAL A 56 2.10 10.56 -1.69
C VAL A 56 2.82 10.33 -0.37
N PHE A 57 4.11 10.66 -0.33
CA PHE A 57 4.94 10.47 0.86
C PHE A 57 4.58 11.47 1.96
N GLN A 58 4.70 11.02 3.22
CA GLN A 58 4.49 11.88 4.39
C GLN A 58 5.54 12.99 4.47
N GLU A 59 6.79 12.66 4.14
CA GLU A 59 7.89 13.61 4.05
C GLU A 59 8.16 13.90 2.56
N PRO A 60 8.13 15.17 2.13
CA PRO A 60 8.49 15.52 0.77
C PRO A 60 9.96 15.20 0.53
N SER A 61 10.25 14.41 -0.50
CA SER A 61 11.62 14.15 -0.96
C SER A 61 12.07 15.34 -1.81
N LEU A 62 12.47 16.43 -1.16
CA LEU A 62 13.17 17.54 -1.81
C LEU A 62 14.65 17.39 -1.45
N PHE A 63 15.39 16.84 -2.42
CA PHE A 63 16.86 16.72 -2.58
C PHE A 63 17.72 16.76 -1.30
#